data_AF-A0A7K2M2L0-F1
#
_entry.id   AF-A0A7K2M2L0-F1
#
_cell.length_a   1.000
_cell.length_b   1.000
_cell.length_c   1.000
_cell.angle_alpha   90.00
_cell.angle_beta   90.00
_cell.angle_gamma   90.00
#
_symmetry.space_group_name_H-M   'P 1'
#
loop_
_entity.id
_entity.type
_entity.pdbx_description
1 polymer ?
#
loop_
_entity_poly.entity_id
_entity_poly.type
_entity_poly.pdbx_seq_one_letter_code
_entity_poly.pdbx_strand_id
1 'polypeptide(L)' 'MEEPNGHVCPQCGAPRAADNSPSCACTRRAADALRDTRTAEAAAAEDFDPLRIRPYVDFEGGGAAPGGSAGTADADGP' A
#
# COMPACT_ATOMS: atom_id res chain seq x y z
N MET A 1 37.34 28.49 2.15
CA MET A 1 36.16 28.29 3.02
C MET A 1 35.29 27.29 2.31
N GLU A 2 35.22 26.07 2.82
CA GLU A 2 34.30 25.05 2.30
C GLU A 2 32.95 25.36 2.94
N GLU A 3 32.06 25.98 2.17
CA GLU A 3 30.70 26.25 2.60
C GLU A 3 30.07 24.90 2.97
N PRO A 4 29.59 24.68 4.20
CA PRO A 4 28.92 23.44 4.56
C PRO A 4 27.55 23.45 3.88
N ASN A 5 27.52 23.19 2.58
CA ASN A 5 26.34 22.82 1.81
C ASN A 5 25.86 21.41 2.22
N GLY A 6 25.96 21.08 3.51
CA GLY A 6 25.40 19.88 4.09
C GLY A 6 23.90 20.07 4.10
N HIS A 7 23.20 19.35 3.23
CA HIS A 7 21.75 19.40 3.11
C HIS A 7 21.07 19.35 4.48
N VAL A 8 20.51 20.47 4.96
CA VAL A 8 19.79 20.49 6.24
C VAL A 8 18.39 19.90 6.07
N CYS A 9 17.85 19.32 7.14
CA CYS A 9 16.47 18.87 7.12
C CYS A 9 15.52 20.09 7.02
N PRO A 10 14.63 20.17 6.03
CA PRO A 10 13.71 21.31 5.88
C PRO A 10 12.62 21.36 6.97
N GLN A 11 12.47 20.29 7.75
CA GLN A 11 11.49 20.21 8.84
C GLN A 11 12.05 20.67 10.19
N CYS A 12 13.29 20.31 10.53
CA CYS A 12 13.86 20.58 11.86
C CYS A 12 15.22 21.28 11.83
N GLY A 13 15.78 21.56 10.65
CA GLY A 13 17.07 22.22 10.48
C GLY A 13 18.29 21.35 10.81
N ALA A 14 18.11 20.10 11.22
CA ALA A 14 19.21 19.22 11.57
C ALA A 14 20.16 18.99 10.37
N PRO A 15 21.49 19.18 10.54
CA PRO A 15 22.47 18.92 9.49
C PRO A 15 22.63 17.41 9.26
N ARG A 16 23.03 16.99 8.06
CA ARG A 16 23.37 15.59 7.80
C ARG A 16 24.59 15.17 8.62
N ALA A 17 24.65 13.88 8.96
CA ALA A 17 25.87 13.30 9.53
C ALA A 17 27.00 13.29 8.47
N ALA A 18 28.24 13.08 8.91
CA ALA A 18 29.42 13.11 8.05
C ALA A 18 29.37 12.06 6.90
N ASP A 19 28.63 10.96 7.10
CA ASP A 19 28.37 9.91 6.12
C ASP A 19 27.16 10.19 5.22
N ASN A 20 26.60 11.41 5.27
CA ASN A 20 25.35 11.82 4.63
C ASN A 20 24.09 11.11 5.14
N SER A 21 24.18 10.34 6.22
CA SER A 21 23.00 9.74 6.84
C SER A 21 22.11 10.82 7.50
N PRO A 22 20.78 10.61 7.57
CA PRO A 22 19.89 11.50 8.32
C PRO A 22 20.21 11.47 9.81
N SER A 23 20.56 12.62 10.38
CA SER A 23 20.80 12.80 11.82
C SER A 23 19.52 12.97 12.64
N CYS A 24 18.37 13.12 11.98
CA CYS A 24 17.07 13.33 12.60
C CYS A 24 16.08 12.26 12.18
N ALA A 25 14.99 12.13 12.95
CA ALA A 25 13.93 11.16 12.69
C ALA A 25 12.81 11.66 11.75
N CYS A 26 12.91 12.88 11.19
CA CYS A 26 11.81 13.50 10.44
C CYS A 26 11.36 12.66 9.24
N THR A 27 12.29 12.11 8.47
CA THR A 27 11.97 11.23 7.33
C THR A 27 11.36 9.91 7.76
N ARG A 28 11.84 9.33 8.88
CA ARG A 28 11.26 8.12 9.46
C ARG A 28 9.81 8.36 9.87
N ARG A 29 9.54 9.42 10.64
CA ARG A 29 8.18 9.79 11.08
C ARG A 29 7.24 10.02 9.91
N ALA A 30 7.69 10.69 8.85
CA ALA A 30 6.89 10.89 7.64
C ALA A 30 6.60 9.57 6.92
N ALA A 31 7.58 8.67 6.83
CA ALA A 31 7.38 7.35 6.25
C ALA A 31 6.43 6.48 7.07
N ASP A 32 6.53 6.53 8.39
CA ASP A 32 5.67 5.79 9.31
C ASP A 32 4.23 6.27 9.19
N ALA A 33 3.99 7.60 9.22
CA ALA A 33 2.67 8.17 9.01
C ALA A 33 2.04 7.72 7.67
N LEU A 34 2.83 7.67 6.59
CA LEU A 34 2.36 7.21 5.28
C LEU A 34 2.02 5.71 5.28
N ARG A 35 2.77 4.89 6.02
CA ARG A 35 2.45 3.47 6.18
C ARG A 35 1.18 3.29 6.99
N ASP A 36 1.03 4.01 8.10
CA ASP A 36 -0.16 3.98 8.95
C ASP A 36 -1.41 4.35 8.15
N THR A 37 -1.34 5.42 7.33
CA THR A 37 -2.45 5.80 6.43
C THR A 37 -2.79 4.66 5.47
N ARG A 38 -1.80 4.05 4.81
CA ARG A 38 -2.04 2.93 3.88
C ARG A 38 -2.61 1.70 4.58
N THR A 39 -2.15 1.41 5.80
CA THR A 39 -2.68 0.32 6.61
C THR A 39 -4.14 0.58 6.99
N ALA A 40 -4.49 1.82 7.35
CA ALA A 40 -5.88 2.22 7.60
C ALA A 40 -6.75 2.14 6.34
N GLU A 41 -6.23 2.59 5.18
CA GLU A 41 -6.90 2.46 3.89
C GLU A 41 -7.13 0.99 3.50
N ALA A 42 -6.14 0.12 3.73
CA ALA A 42 -6.26 -1.32 3.47
C ALA A 42 -7.33 -1.96 4.37
N ALA A 43 -7.35 -1.64 5.67
CA ALA A 43 -8.38 -2.13 6.59
C ALA A 43 -9.79 -1.69 6.16
N ALA A 44 -9.96 -0.49 5.61
CA ALA A 44 -11.24 -0.03 5.06
C ALA A 44 -11.61 -0.74 3.74
N ALA A 45 -10.60 -1.12 2.95
CA ALA A 45 -10.79 -1.83 1.68
C ALA A 45 -11.01 -3.33 1.86
N GLU A 46 -10.65 -3.94 2.98
CA GLU A 46 -10.91 -5.36 3.26
C GLU A 46 -12.41 -5.66 3.44
N ASP A 47 -13.25 -4.65 3.69
CA ASP A 47 -14.72 -4.73 3.57
C ASP A 47 -15.19 -4.68 2.10
N PHE A 48 -14.38 -5.23 1.20
CA PHE A 48 -14.76 -5.43 -0.18
C PHE A 48 -15.52 -6.74 -0.27
N ASP A 49 -16.86 -6.66 -0.22
CA ASP A 49 -17.75 -7.81 -0.40
C ASP A 49 -17.42 -8.53 -1.73
N PRO A 50 -16.79 -9.72 -1.66
CA PRO A 50 -16.35 -10.44 -2.85
C PRO A 50 -17.51 -10.91 -3.72
N LEU A 51 -18.77 -10.82 -3.26
CA LEU A 51 -19.97 -11.03 -4.06
C LEU A 51 -20.21 -9.91 -5.11
N ARG A 52 -19.36 -8.87 -5.15
CA ARG A 52 -19.25 -7.90 -6.26
C ARG A 52 -18.50 -8.42 -7.49
N ILE A 53 -17.97 -9.63 -7.49
CA ILE A 53 -17.62 -10.30 -8.75
C ILE A 53 -18.92 -10.94 -9.23
N ARG A 54 -19.55 -10.40 -10.29
CA ARG A 54 -20.77 -11.01 -10.85
C ARG A 54 -20.45 -12.46 -11.21
N PRO A 55 -20.98 -13.48 -10.49
CA PRO A 55 -20.78 -14.86 -10.85
C PRO A 55 -21.53 -15.05 -12.18
N TYR A 56 -20.77 -15.24 -13.25
CA TYR A 56 -21.19 -15.24 -14.65
C TYR A 56 -22.22 -14.17 -15.06
N VAL A 57 -21.74 -13.16 -15.79
CA VAL A 57 -22.62 -12.40 -16.67
C VAL A 57 -22.58 -13.11 -18.03
N ASP A 58 -23.71 -13.60 -18.51
CA ASP A 58 -23.81 -13.96 -19.92
C ASP A 58 -23.89 -12.66 -20.72
N PHE A 59 -22.87 -12.40 -21.54
CA PHE A 59 -22.90 -11.34 -22.55
C PHE A 59 -23.67 -11.86 -23.76
N GLU A 60 -24.98 -11.61 -23.82
CA GLU A 60 -25.74 -11.85 -25.05
C GLU A 60 -25.30 -10.85 -26.12
N GLY A 61 -24.31 -11.23 -26.93
CA GLY A 61 -23.92 -10.45 -28.11
C GLY A 61 -22.52 -10.62 -28.70
N GLY A 62 -21.95 -11.84 -28.72
CA GLY A 62 -20.98 -12.24 -29.75
C GLY A 62 -19.49 -11.95 -29.52
N GLY A 63 -18.76 -12.96 -29.05
CA GLY A 63 -17.32 -13.12 -29.33
C GLY A 63 -16.43 -13.51 -28.14
N ALA A 64 -16.47 -14.79 -27.74
CA ALA A 64 -15.54 -15.49 -26.84
C ALA A 64 -15.44 -15.02 -25.37
N ALA A 65 -16.09 -15.77 -24.47
CA ALA A 65 -16.08 -15.55 -23.02
C ALA A 65 -14.90 -16.24 -22.30
N PRO A 66 -14.19 -15.58 -21.36
CA PRO A 66 -13.30 -16.25 -20.42
C PRO A 66 -14.03 -16.56 -19.10
N GLY A 67 -14.00 -17.83 -18.69
CA GLY A 67 -14.82 -18.38 -17.59
C GLY A 67 -14.31 -18.09 -16.16
N GLY A 68 -15.25 -18.12 -15.21
CA GLY A 68 -14.99 -18.25 -13.78
C GLY A 68 -16.25 -18.37 -12.90
N SER A 69 -16.40 -19.49 -12.18
CA SER A 69 -17.17 -19.63 -10.91
C SER A 69 -16.52 -20.71 -10.04
N ALA A 70 -16.12 -20.33 -8.83
CA ALA A 70 -16.83 -20.54 -7.55
C ALA A 70 -16.51 -21.90 -6.91
N GLY A 71 -15.52 -21.88 -6.02
CA GLY A 71 -15.30 -22.95 -5.04
C GLY A 71 -16.26 -22.75 -3.86
N THR A 72 -17.10 -23.74 -3.62
CA THR A 72 -17.84 -23.93 -2.37
C THR A 72 -16.91 -24.51 -1.31
N ALA A 73 -17.07 -24.01 -0.09
CA ALA A 73 -16.48 -24.58 1.11
C ALA A 73 -16.99 -26.02 1.32
N ASP A 74 -16.12 -26.89 1.82
CA ASP A 74 -16.49 -27.93 2.77
C ASP A 74 -15.32 -28.17 3.73
N ALA A 75 -15.64 -28.09 5.02
CA ALA A 75 -14.83 -28.61 6.09
C ALA A 75 -15.14 -30.11 6.29
N ASP A 76 -14.16 -30.84 6.85
CA ASP A 76 -14.27 -32.09 7.63
C ASP A 76 -13.87 -33.43 6.97
N GLY A 77 -12.69 -33.94 7.40
CA GLY A 77 -12.35 -35.35 7.77
C GLY A 77 -12.40 -36.48 6.73
N PRO A 78 -11.71 -37.64 6.92
CA PRO A 78 -10.93 -38.13 8.07
C PRO A 78 -9.39 -38.09 7.93
#